data_AF-A0A7Y8PRI0-F1
#
_entry.id   AF-A0A7Y8PRI0-F1
#
_cell.length_a   1.000
_cell.length_b   1.000
_cell.length_c   1.000
_cell.angle_alpha   90.00
_cell.angle_beta   90.00
_cell.angle_gamma   90.00
#
_symmetry.space_group_name_H-M   'P 1'
#
loop_
_entity.id
_entity.type
_entity.pdbx_description
1 polymer ?
#
loop_
_entity_poly.entity_id
_entity_poly.type
_entity_poly.pdbx_seq_one_letter_code
_entity_poly.pdbx_strand_id
1 'polypeptide(L)'
;MLILGVHKDESNNTIGNYIVEGTKPSTKDKVINVETQYYENPGHHDLKDGNMPYNSTKAIIPDNHVKLWENSVKIDSDPKNRWAIENKDGKVIYHRFQDDGNGNFHWNGSTKGITSSGKERNIKISDVPSDLIKMVDSK
;
A
#
# COMPACT_ATOMS: atom_id res chain seq x y z
N MET A 1 -2.21 -29.10 -19.67
CA MET A 1 -0.82 -28.59 -19.69
C MET A 1 -0.75 -27.56 -20.81
N LEU A 2 -0.96 -26.29 -20.49
CA LEU A 2 -0.91 -25.20 -21.47
C LEU A 2 0.43 -24.50 -21.29
N ILE A 3 1.33 -24.71 -22.23
CA ILE A 3 2.64 -24.06 -22.26
C ILE A 3 2.42 -22.68 -22.90
N LEU A 4 2.49 -21.60 -22.10
CA LEU A 4 2.65 -20.24 -22.61
C LEU A 4 4.15 -19.91 -22.57
N GLY A 5 4.64 -19.32 -23.67
CA GLY A 5 6.04 -19.33 -24.09
C GLY A 5 7.08 -18.81 -23.11
N VAL A 6 8.29 -19.33 -23.26
CA VAL A 6 9.49 -18.93 -22.52
C VAL A 6 10.15 -17.79 -23.30
N HIS A 7 10.09 -16.57 -22.78
CA HIS A 7 10.98 -15.50 -23.27
C HIS A 7 12.26 -15.55 -22.45
N LYS A 8 13.38 -15.92 -23.09
CA LYS A 8 14.70 -15.71 -22.51
C LYS A 8 15.09 -14.27 -22.75
N ASP A 9 15.24 -13.50 -21.69
CA ASP A 9 16.05 -12.29 -21.69
C ASP A 9 17.48 -12.73 -21.37
N GLU A 10 18.41 -12.52 -22.30
CA GLU A 10 19.81 -12.95 -22.13
C GLU A 10 20.60 -12.05 -21.17
N SER A 11 19.96 -11.10 -20.48
CA SER A 11 20.66 -10.16 -19.59
C SER A 11 20.52 -10.43 -18.10
N ASN A 12 19.54 -11.21 -17.61
CA ASN A 12 19.44 -11.54 -16.19
C ASN A 12 18.69 -12.85 -15.93
N ASN A 13 19.36 -13.77 -15.24
CA ASN A 13 18.91 -15.11 -14.91
C ASN A 13 17.82 -15.13 -13.81
N THR A 14 16.68 -14.46 -14.04
CA THR A 14 15.53 -14.47 -13.12
C THR A 14 14.29 -14.88 -13.88
N ILE A 15 13.79 -16.09 -13.59
CA ILE A 15 12.58 -16.67 -14.18
C ILE A 15 11.36 -15.96 -13.54
N GLY A 16 10.91 -14.85 -14.12
CA GLY A 16 9.68 -14.17 -13.74
C GLY A 16 8.48 -14.66 -14.57
N ASN A 17 7.34 -14.89 -13.93
CA ASN A 17 6.09 -15.16 -14.64
C ASN A 17 5.48 -13.82 -15.12
N TYR A 18 5.18 -13.70 -16.42
CA TYR A 18 4.57 -12.51 -17.01
C TYR A 18 3.21 -12.88 -17.64
N ILE A 19 2.17 -12.06 -17.45
CA ILE A 19 0.91 -12.14 -18.20
C ILE A 19 0.58 -10.77 -18.80
N VAL A 20 0.05 -10.83 -20.02
CA VAL A 20 -0.13 -9.78 -21.04
C VAL A 20 -1.23 -8.76 -20.69
N GLU A 21 -0.99 -7.51 -21.11
CA GLU A 21 -1.83 -6.30 -21.12
C GLU A 21 -2.67 -6.02 -19.86
N GLY A 22 -2.19 -5.06 -19.06
CA GLY A 22 -2.91 -4.61 -17.88
C GLY A 22 -4.22 -3.91 -18.23
N THR A 23 -5.34 -4.42 -17.71
CA THR A 23 -6.70 -3.87 -17.87
C THR A 23 -6.96 -2.59 -17.06
N LYS A 24 -5.99 -2.11 -16.27
CA LYS A 24 -6.09 -0.91 -15.43
C LYS A 24 -5.41 0.31 -16.08
N PRO A 25 -5.90 1.56 -15.83
CA PRO A 25 -5.35 2.78 -16.45
C PRO A 25 -3.85 3.01 -16.26
N SER A 26 -3.26 2.55 -15.16
CA SER A 26 -1.82 2.70 -14.85
C SER A 26 -0.90 1.77 -15.65
N THR A 27 -1.47 0.79 -16.35
CA THR A 27 -0.76 -0.34 -16.98
C THR A 27 -1.11 -0.54 -18.46
N LYS A 28 -1.86 0.38 -19.07
CA LYS A 28 -2.06 0.37 -20.53
C LYS A 28 -0.67 0.37 -21.20
N ASP A 29 -0.42 -0.61 -22.07
CA ASP A 29 0.81 -0.80 -22.84
C ASP A 29 2.08 -1.20 -22.05
N LYS A 30 1.96 -1.77 -20.84
CA LYS A 30 3.13 -2.22 -20.03
C LYS A 30 3.17 -3.73 -19.78
N VAL A 31 4.36 -4.31 -19.87
CA VAL A 31 4.66 -5.67 -19.37
C VAL A 31 4.71 -5.63 -17.85
N ILE A 32 3.89 -6.45 -17.19
CA ILE A 32 3.74 -6.46 -15.73
C ILE A 32 4.26 -7.78 -15.13
N ASN A 33 5.19 -7.66 -14.19
CA ASN A 33 5.64 -8.77 -13.33
C ASN A 33 4.50 -9.14 -12.37
N VAL A 34 4.21 -10.43 -12.17
CA VAL A 34 3.21 -10.89 -11.18
C VAL A 34 3.58 -10.59 -9.72
N GLU A 35 4.82 -10.17 -9.46
CA GLU A 35 5.27 -9.64 -8.16
C GLU A 35 5.01 -8.13 -8.02
N THR A 36 4.51 -7.46 -9.07
CA THR A 36 4.17 -6.04 -9.02
C THR A 36 3.00 -5.84 -8.07
N GLN A 37 3.26 -5.21 -6.93
CA GLN A 37 2.23 -4.80 -5.99
C GLN A 37 1.65 -3.45 -6.44
N TYR A 38 0.34 -3.34 -6.42
CA TYR A 38 -0.33 -2.12 -6.85
C TYR A 38 -0.88 -1.36 -5.65
N TYR A 39 -0.90 -0.04 -5.77
CA TYR A 39 -1.64 0.82 -4.86
C TYR A 39 -2.78 1.50 -5.59
N GLU A 40 -3.96 1.45 -4.99
CA GLU A 40 -5.12 2.18 -5.46
C GLU A 40 -5.77 2.96 -4.31
N ASN A 41 -6.33 4.11 -4.67
CA ASN A 41 -7.21 4.87 -3.80
C ASN A 41 -8.66 4.52 -4.16
N PRO A 42 -9.33 3.64 -3.41
CA PRO A 42 -10.71 3.29 -3.70
C PRO A 42 -11.69 4.43 -3.40
N GLY A 43 -11.26 5.50 -2.71
CA GLY A 43 -12.07 6.69 -2.43
C GLY A 43 -12.77 6.73 -1.08
N HIS A 44 -12.99 5.59 -0.42
CA HIS A 44 -13.70 5.56 0.88
C HIS A 44 -13.00 6.34 2.02
N HIS A 45 -11.73 6.70 1.85
CA HIS A 45 -10.94 7.53 2.76
C HIS A 45 -10.69 8.96 2.23
N ASP A 46 -11.10 9.24 0.99
CA ASP A 46 -10.76 10.46 0.27
C ASP A 46 -11.97 11.39 0.17
N LEU A 47 -11.80 12.65 0.61
CA LEU A 47 -12.81 13.70 0.53
C LEU A 47 -12.86 14.40 -0.82
N LYS A 48 -11.81 14.27 -1.64
CA LYS A 48 -11.55 15.06 -2.84
C LYS A 48 -11.73 14.22 -4.11
N ASP A 49 -10.99 13.10 -4.22
CA ASP A 49 -10.71 12.49 -5.52
C ASP A 49 -10.86 10.94 -5.53
N GLY A 50 -11.85 10.43 -4.78
CA GLY A 50 -12.14 9.01 -4.68
C GLY A 50 -12.99 8.44 -5.84
N ASN A 51 -12.67 7.22 -6.30
CA ASN A 51 -13.57 6.46 -7.20
C ASN A 51 -14.91 6.08 -6.53
N MET A 52 -14.96 6.13 -5.20
CA MET A 52 -16.15 5.92 -4.39
C MET A 52 -16.35 7.09 -3.42
N PRO A 53 -17.59 7.34 -2.97
CA PRO A 53 -17.86 8.36 -1.95
C PRO A 53 -17.09 8.10 -0.66
N TYR A 54 -16.66 9.19 -0.03
CA TYR A 54 -16.06 9.15 1.30
C TYR A 54 -16.98 8.48 2.32
N ASN A 55 -16.43 7.57 3.13
CA ASN A 55 -17.14 6.96 4.24
C ASN A 55 -16.79 7.69 5.54
N SER A 56 -17.78 8.32 6.17
CA SER A 56 -17.61 9.16 7.37
C SER A 56 -17.07 8.44 8.61
N THR A 57 -17.07 7.11 8.63
CA THR A 57 -16.49 6.30 9.70
C THR A 57 -14.99 6.01 9.50
N LYS A 58 -14.43 6.40 8.35
CA LYS A 58 -13.05 6.14 7.96
C LYS A 58 -12.18 7.37 8.23
N ALA A 59 -10.92 7.14 8.59
CA ALA A 59 -9.94 8.23 8.66
C ALA A 59 -9.76 8.85 7.26
N ILE A 60 -9.45 10.14 7.21
CA ILE A 60 -9.11 10.84 5.97
C ILE A 60 -7.72 10.39 5.51
N ILE A 61 -7.61 10.04 4.23
CA ILE A 61 -6.33 9.72 3.59
C ILE A 61 -5.43 10.96 3.54
N PRO A 62 -4.13 10.86 3.86
CA PRO A 62 -3.25 12.01 3.83
C PRO A 62 -2.90 12.40 2.39
N ASP A 63 -2.75 13.69 2.08
CA ASP A 63 -2.45 14.19 0.73
C ASP A 63 -1.14 13.59 0.14
N ASN A 64 -0.19 13.17 0.98
CA ASN A 64 1.07 12.53 0.58
C ASN A 64 0.99 10.99 0.49
N HIS A 65 -0.21 10.39 0.44
CA HIS A 65 -0.40 8.94 0.48
C HIS A 65 0.37 8.17 -0.61
N VAL A 66 0.56 8.76 -1.80
CA VAL A 66 1.36 8.13 -2.89
C VAL A 66 2.83 8.02 -2.46
N LYS A 67 3.40 9.09 -1.92
CA LYS A 67 4.78 9.09 -1.39
C LYS A 67 4.92 8.13 -0.21
N LEU A 68 3.89 8.04 0.65
CA LEU A 68 3.88 7.06 1.74
C LEU A 68 3.86 5.62 1.20
N TRP A 69 3.09 5.34 0.14
CA TRP A 69 3.09 4.04 -0.51
C TRP A 69 4.48 3.68 -1.07
N GLU A 70 5.12 4.59 -1.79
CA GLU A 70 6.45 4.40 -2.38
C GLU A 70 7.52 4.10 -1.32
N ASN A 71 7.40 4.70 -0.13
CA ASN A 71 8.31 4.48 0.99
C ASN A 71 7.83 3.39 1.97
N SER A 72 6.71 2.73 1.68
CA SER A 72 6.20 1.67 2.53
C SER A 72 7.07 0.42 2.41
N VAL A 73 7.09 -0.41 3.45
CA VAL A 73 7.81 -1.69 3.47
C VAL A 73 6.87 -2.84 3.81
N LYS A 74 7.18 -4.02 3.26
CA LYS A 74 6.61 -5.29 3.73
C LYS A 74 7.30 -5.68 5.03
N ILE A 75 6.52 -6.25 5.94
CA ILE A 75 7.02 -6.83 7.18
C ILE A 75 6.57 -8.29 7.22
N ASP A 76 7.50 -9.21 7.43
CA ASP A 76 7.22 -10.67 7.35
C ASP A 76 6.20 -11.12 8.41
N SER A 77 6.22 -10.49 9.59
CA SER A 77 5.25 -10.74 10.67
C SER A 77 3.85 -10.21 10.36
N ASP A 78 3.67 -9.44 9.26
CA ASP A 78 2.39 -8.91 8.81
C ASP A 78 2.27 -8.90 7.27
N PRO A 79 2.21 -10.09 6.63
CA PRO A 79 2.38 -10.23 5.19
C PRO A 79 1.23 -9.64 4.37
N LYS A 80 0.06 -9.39 5.00
CA LYS A 80 -1.12 -8.80 4.34
C LYS A 80 -1.07 -7.29 4.28
N ASN A 81 -0.12 -6.65 4.94
CA ASN A 81 -0.01 -5.20 4.97
C ASN A 81 1.37 -4.75 4.45
N ARG A 82 1.44 -3.48 4.12
CA ARG A 82 2.67 -2.69 4.01
C ARG A 82 2.55 -1.51 4.94
N TRP A 83 3.69 -1.06 5.46
CA TRP A 83 3.73 -0.01 6.44
C TRP A 83 4.67 1.11 6.02
N ALA A 84 4.22 2.35 6.12
CA ALA A 84 5.05 3.52 5.93
C ALA A 84 5.18 4.28 7.25
N ILE A 85 6.32 4.93 7.44
CA ILE A 85 6.61 5.74 8.61
C ILE A 85 6.70 7.21 8.17
N GLU A 86 5.94 8.06 8.84
CA GLU A 86 5.98 9.52 8.67
C GLU A 86 6.42 10.15 9.99
N ASN A 87 7.40 11.04 9.94
CA ASN A 87 7.74 11.93 11.06
C ASN A 87 7.06 13.28 10.82
N LYS A 88 6.08 13.61 11.66
CA LYS A 88 5.31 14.85 11.56
C LYS A 88 5.25 15.52 12.92
N ASP A 89 5.72 16.78 12.98
CA ASP A 89 5.75 17.58 14.21
C ASP A 89 6.45 16.87 15.39
N GLY A 90 7.56 16.17 15.10
CA GLY A 90 8.32 15.41 16.09
C GLY A 90 7.63 14.12 16.57
N LYS A 91 6.54 13.69 15.94
CA LYS A 91 5.82 12.46 16.24
C LYS A 91 5.93 11.47 15.10
N VAL A 92 6.14 10.21 15.46
CA VAL A 92 6.13 9.08 14.53
C VAL A 92 4.69 8.66 14.26
N ILE A 93 4.32 8.59 12.98
CA ILE A 93 3.02 8.13 12.50
C ILE A 93 3.25 6.91 11.60
N TYR A 94 2.53 5.83 11.88
CA TYR A 94 2.58 4.62 11.06
C TYR A 94 1.34 4.56 10.18
N HIS A 95 1.53 4.43 8.88
CA HIS A 95 0.48 4.30 7.89
C HIS A 95 0.40 2.87 7.38
N ARG A 96 -0.80 2.31 7.35
CA ARG A 96 -1.03 0.94 6.87
C ARG A 96 -1.63 0.96 5.48
N PHE A 97 -1.03 0.17 4.59
CA PHE A 97 -1.58 -0.19 3.29
C PHE A 97 -1.95 -1.67 3.33
N GLN A 98 -3.22 -2.00 3.13
CA GLN A 98 -3.73 -3.36 3.28
C GLN A 98 -4.01 -3.98 1.91
N ASP A 99 -3.60 -5.23 1.73
CA ASP A 99 -3.93 -6.05 0.56
C ASP A 99 -5.43 -6.38 0.55
N ASP A 100 -6.09 -6.16 -0.59
CA ASP A 100 -7.50 -6.51 -0.83
C ASP A 100 -7.72 -8.03 -1.04
N GLY A 101 -6.64 -8.81 -1.10
CA GLY A 101 -6.65 -10.25 -1.35
C GLY A 101 -6.33 -10.62 -2.81
N ASN A 102 -6.17 -9.62 -3.68
CA ASN A 102 -5.85 -9.77 -5.10
C ASN A 102 -4.52 -9.09 -5.47
N GLY A 103 -3.69 -8.74 -4.48
CA GLY A 103 -2.41 -8.06 -4.71
C GLY A 103 -2.55 -6.54 -4.95
N ASN A 104 -3.74 -5.97 -4.74
CA ASN A 104 -3.94 -4.52 -4.73
C ASN A 104 -3.98 -4.02 -3.29
N PHE A 105 -3.16 -3.02 -3.00
CA PHE A 105 -3.09 -2.38 -1.70
C PHE A 105 -3.89 -1.08 -1.72
N HIS A 106 -4.58 -0.83 -0.62
CA HIS A 106 -5.25 0.45 -0.39
C HIS A 106 -4.84 1.01 0.98
N TRP A 107 -4.84 2.33 1.09
CA TRP A 107 -4.58 2.95 2.38
C TRP A 107 -5.72 2.58 3.34
N ASN A 108 -5.34 2.11 4.53
CA ASN A 108 -6.26 1.49 5.48
C ASN A 108 -6.26 2.19 6.84
N GLY A 109 -5.53 3.30 6.98
CA GLY A 109 -5.48 4.11 8.19
C GLY A 109 -4.07 4.44 8.65
N SER A 110 -4.00 5.15 9.78
CA SER A 110 -2.75 5.44 10.47
C SER A 110 -2.94 5.46 11.99
N THR A 111 -1.84 5.48 12.72
CA THR A 111 -1.84 5.62 14.20
C THR A 111 -2.29 7.00 14.69
N LYS A 112 -2.54 7.94 13.76
CA LYS A 112 -3.08 9.29 14.00
C LYS A 112 -4.24 9.61 13.04
N GLY A 113 -5.02 8.60 12.65
CA GLY A 113 -6.14 8.78 11.73
C GLY A 113 -7.25 9.64 12.35
N ILE A 114 -7.80 10.57 11.56
CA ILE A 114 -8.90 11.45 11.98
C ILE A 114 -9.98 11.42 10.89
N THR A 115 -11.26 11.35 11.28
CA THR A 115 -12.39 11.42 10.34
C THR A 115 -12.70 12.87 9.95
N SER A 116 -13.56 13.09 8.95
CA SER A 116 -13.98 14.45 8.57
C SER A 116 -14.71 15.24 9.65
N SER A 117 -15.24 14.57 10.68
CA SER A 117 -15.86 15.20 11.85
C SER A 117 -14.88 15.46 12.99
N GLY A 118 -13.58 15.22 12.78
CA GLY A 118 -12.55 15.41 13.80
C GLY A 118 -12.46 14.27 14.84
N LYS A 119 -13.16 13.14 14.63
CA LYS A 119 -13.09 11.99 15.55
C LYS A 119 -11.83 11.18 15.28
N GLU A 120 -11.17 10.74 16.34
CA GLU A 120 -10.02 9.84 16.22
C GLU A 120 -10.43 8.46 15.68
N ARG A 121 -9.66 7.97 14.72
CA ARG A 121 -9.78 6.63 14.12
C ARG A 121 -8.39 6.02 13.96
N ASN A 122 -7.68 5.96 15.08
CA ASN A 122 -6.30 5.50 15.14
C ASN A 122 -6.22 3.97 14.96
N ILE A 123 -5.22 3.53 14.22
CA ILE A 123 -4.67 2.18 14.37
C ILE A 123 -3.99 2.12 15.75
N LYS A 124 -4.21 1.04 16.50
CA LYS A 124 -3.57 0.88 17.81
C LYS A 124 -2.08 0.61 17.60
N ILE A 125 -1.23 1.15 18.47
CA ILE A 125 0.21 0.86 18.42
C ILE A 125 0.50 -0.65 18.57
N SER A 126 -0.33 -1.38 19.32
CA SER A 126 -0.26 -2.84 19.43
C SER A 126 -0.47 -3.58 18.11
N ASP A 127 -1.07 -2.94 17.11
CA ASP A 127 -1.34 -3.52 15.80
C ASP A 127 -0.22 -3.18 14.80
N VAL A 128 0.76 -2.35 15.20
CA VAL A 128 1.95 -2.05 14.40
C VAL A 128 2.99 -3.16 14.63
N PRO A 129 3.57 -3.75 13.57
CA PRO A 129 4.57 -4.79 13.73
C PRO A 129 5.75 -4.32 14.60
N SER A 130 6.10 -5.12 15.61
CA SER A 130 7.16 -4.74 16.55
C SER A 130 8.53 -4.62 15.88
N ASP A 131 8.77 -5.36 14.81
CA ASP A 131 9.99 -5.28 14.02
C ASP A 131 10.13 -3.92 13.33
N LEU A 132 9.02 -3.34 12.85
CA LEU A 132 8.99 -2.00 12.28
C LEU A 132 9.28 -0.93 13.34
N ILE A 133 8.72 -1.09 14.55
CA ILE A 133 8.96 -0.15 15.67
C ILE A 133 10.45 -0.14 16.02
N LYS A 134 11.07 -1.31 16.16
CA LYS A 134 12.51 -1.43 16.47
C LYS A 134 13.40 -0.78 15.40
N MET A 135 13.01 -0.82 14.12
CA MET A 135 13.75 -0.15 13.04
C MET A 135 13.78 1.38 13.19
N VAL A 136 12.76 1.96 13.84
CA VAL A 136 12.72 3.41 14.13
C VAL A 136 13.59 3.72 15.35
N ASP A 137 13.46 2.93 16.43
CA ASP A 137 14.18 3.17 17.69
C ASP A 137 15.70 2.92 17.60
N SER A 138 16.16 2.22 16.56
CA SER A 138 17.57 1.91 16.33
C SER A 138 18.33 2.99 15.54
N LYS A 139 17.69 4.12 15.24
CA LYS A 139 18.27 5.28 14.52
C LYS A 139 18.45 6.47 15.43
#